data_AF-A0A0M9E1N8-F1
#
_entry.id   AF-A0A0M9E1N8-F1
#
_cell.length_a   1.000
_cell.length_b   1.000
_cell.length_c   1.000
_cell.angle_alpha   90.00
_cell.angle_beta   90.00
_cell.angle_gamma   90.00
#
_symmetry.space_group_name_H-M   'P 1'
#
loop_
_entity.id
_entity.type
_entity.pdbx_description
1 polymer ?
#
loop_
_entity_poly.entity_id
_entity_poly.type
_entity_poly.pdbx_seq_one_letter_code
_entity_poly.pdbx_strand_id
1 'polypeptide(L)'
;MNNILIVESKNDEVFLRTVVNHLNLKNVHVDNKPICHIHDYQCLEGLNLNKLILRFEALKNTLPKKDIQSVGVILDHDGKKKERIQLINDAIRIVFDSNQFIEDTSQFINISARLGSNTYDFILSCFLVNVQGYGELETLLKTIKTKPSIYADCLYEWKKCIKNHIKSVAGRKPAKILSEKV
;
A
#
# COMPACT_ATOMS: atom_id res chain seq x y z
N MET A 1 -12.20 -0.65 21.72
CA MET A 1 -11.11 -1.32 20.98
C MET A 1 -11.06 -0.69 19.60
N ASN A 2 -10.09 0.19 19.31
CA ASN A 2 -9.97 0.79 17.97
C ASN A 2 -8.87 0.09 17.18
N ASN A 3 -9.24 -0.40 15.99
CA ASN A 3 -8.34 -1.06 15.06
C ASN A 3 -8.15 -0.15 13.86
N ILE A 4 -6.90 0.09 13.46
CA ILE A 4 -6.58 0.95 12.33
C ILE A 4 -6.02 0.12 11.18
N LEU A 5 -6.51 0.37 9.97
CA LEU A 5 -5.93 -0.14 8.74
C LEU A 5 -5.15 0.99 8.04
N ILE A 6 -3.86 0.78 7.85
CA ILE A 6 -2.97 1.60 7.03
C ILE A 6 -2.85 0.91 5.67
N VAL A 7 -3.02 1.67 4.59
CA VAL A 7 -3.07 1.13 3.23
C VAL A 7 -2.05 1.80 2.33
N GLU A 8 -1.61 1.11 1.28
CA GLU A 8 -0.62 1.63 0.33
C GLU A 8 -1.12 2.87 -0.39
N SER A 9 -2.28 2.80 -1.05
CA SER A 9 -2.75 3.88 -1.94
C SER A 9 -4.15 4.43 -1.59
N LYS A 10 -4.52 5.53 -2.27
CA LYS A 10 -5.86 6.10 -2.17
C LYS A 10 -6.95 5.15 -2.70
N ASN A 11 -6.64 4.32 -3.70
CA ASN A 11 -7.60 3.37 -4.25
C ASN A 11 -7.93 2.29 -3.21
N ASP A 12 -6.91 1.76 -2.54
CA ASP A 12 -7.06 0.78 -1.46
C ASP A 12 -7.87 1.34 -0.30
N GLU A 13 -7.60 2.61 0.06
CA GLU A 13 -8.33 3.31 1.10
C GLU A 13 -9.84 3.36 0.82
N VAL A 14 -10.21 3.78 -0.39
CA VAL A 14 -11.61 3.91 -0.81
C VAL A 14 -12.28 2.54 -0.82
N PHE A 15 -11.60 1.53 -1.37
CA PHE A 15 -12.13 0.18 -1.43
C PHE A 15 -12.32 -0.43 -0.04
N LEU A 16 -11.28 -0.46 0.79
CA LEU A 16 -11.35 -1.06 2.12
C LEU A 16 -12.31 -0.32 3.03
N ARG A 17 -12.43 1.01 2.92
CA ARG A 17 -13.43 1.78 3.64
C ARG A 17 -14.85 1.35 3.25
N THR A 18 -15.07 1.12 1.95
CA THR A 18 -16.35 0.62 1.44
C THR A 18 -16.66 -0.78 1.98
N VAL A 19 -15.66 -1.67 2.00
CA VAL A 19 -15.81 -3.03 2.57
C VAL A 19 -16.11 -2.99 4.07
N VAL A 20 -15.35 -2.22 4.85
CA VAL A 20 -15.56 -2.04 6.30
C VAL A 20 -16.97 -1.54 6.59
N ASN A 21 -17.46 -0.55 5.83
CA ASN A 21 -18.81 -0.03 5.95
C ASN A 21 -19.86 -1.06 5.57
N HIS A 22 -19.66 -1.79 4.47
CA HIS A 22 -20.57 -2.84 4.00
C HIS A 22 -20.71 -3.98 5.01
N LEU A 23 -19.61 -4.36 5.65
CA LEU A 23 -19.57 -5.38 6.72
C LEU A 23 -19.98 -4.84 8.09
N ASN A 24 -20.30 -3.54 8.22
CA ASN A 24 -20.70 -2.87 9.45
C ASN A 24 -19.70 -3.04 10.62
N LEU A 25 -18.40 -2.97 10.31
CA LEU A 25 -17.34 -3.14 11.31
C LEU A 25 -17.07 -1.83 12.06
N LYS A 26 -17.77 -1.63 13.18
CA LYS A 26 -17.73 -0.37 13.96
C LYS A 26 -16.37 -0.01 14.56
N ASN A 27 -15.56 -1.02 14.86
CA ASN A 27 -14.28 -0.87 15.57
C ASN A 27 -13.06 -0.86 14.65
N VAL A 28 -13.27 -0.90 13.32
CA VAL A 28 -12.21 -0.90 12.32
C VAL A 28 -12.27 0.40 11.53
N HIS A 29 -11.14 1.08 11.46
CA HIS A 29 -11.02 2.36 10.76
C HIS A 29 -9.91 2.29 9.73
N VAL A 30 -10.26 2.49 8.47
CA VAL A 30 -9.26 2.71 7.42
C VAL A 30 -8.74 4.14 7.56
N ASP A 31 -7.45 4.28 7.83
CA ASP A 31 -6.79 5.58 7.93
C ASP A 31 -6.99 6.36 6.63
N ASN A 32 -7.30 7.65 6.72
CA ASN A 32 -7.54 8.51 5.56
C ASN A 32 -6.25 9.09 4.95
N LYS A 33 -5.09 8.67 5.47
CA LYS A 33 -3.76 9.02 4.98
C LYS A 33 -3.05 7.74 4.53
N PRO A 34 -3.26 7.32 3.26
CA PRO A 34 -2.52 6.20 2.69
C PRO A 34 -1.03 6.52 2.68
N ILE A 35 -0.19 5.49 2.54
CA ILE A 35 1.26 5.67 2.52
C ILE A 35 1.70 6.44 1.27
N CYS A 36 1.04 6.18 0.14
CA CYS A 36 1.24 6.81 -1.14
C CYS A 36 0.06 7.73 -1.50
N HIS A 37 0.36 9.00 -1.72
CA HIS A 37 -0.58 9.97 -2.26
C HIS A 37 -0.44 10.11 -3.79
N ILE A 38 -1.53 10.49 -4.47
CA ILE A 38 -1.58 10.61 -5.95
C ILE A 38 -0.51 11.56 -6.51
N HIS A 39 -0.15 12.60 -5.76
CA HIS A 39 0.83 13.60 -6.18
C HIS A 39 2.25 13.29 -5.74
N ASP A 40 2.47 12.13 -5.11
CA ASP A 40 3.75 11.81 -4.52
C ASP A 40 4.63 11.07 -5.54
N TYR A 41 5.46 11.84 -6.25
CA TYR A 41 6.36 11.34 -7.28
C TYR A 41 7.25 10.18 -6.80
N GLN A 42 7.63 10.17 -5.52
CA GLN A 42 8.43 9.07 -4.96
C GLN A 42 7.66 7.73 -4.89
N CYS A 43 6.32 7.76 -4.87
CA CYS A 43 5.50 6.55 -4.94
C CYS A 43 5.24 6.09 -6.38
N LEU A 44 5.59 6.87 -7.40
CA LEU A 44 5.56 6.41 -8.79
C LEU A 44 6.60 5.31 -9.04
N GLU A 45 7.67 5.27 -8.23
CA GLU A 45 8.64 4.18 -8.18
C GLU A 45 8.24 3.07 -7.18
N GLY A 46 7.08 3.21 -6.54
CA GLY A 46 6.53 2.29 -5.54
C GLY A 46 6.72 2.74 -4.09
N LEU A 47 6.17 1.96 -3.15
CA LEU A 47 6.39 2.17 -1.70
C LEU A 47 7.88 2.12 -1.35
N ASN A 48 8.35 3.13 -0.60
CA ASN A 48 9.71 3.19 -0.08
C ASN A 48 9.72 3.21 1.47
N LEU A 49 10.87 2.85 2.05
CA LEU A 49 11.04 2.74 3.50
C LEU A 49 10.76 4.06 4.24
N ASN A 50 11.23 5.18 3.71
CA ASN A 50 11.07 6.50 4.35
C ASN A 50 9.60 6.89 4.54
N LYS A 51 8.73 6.59 3.58
CA LYS A 51 7.30 6.87 3.72
C LYS A 51 6.63 5.98 4.76
N LEU A 52 7.02 4.71 4.82
CA LEU A 52 6.50 3.83 5.86
C LEU A 52 6.96 4.29 7.25
N ILE A 53 8.21 4.72 7.38
CA ILE A 53 8.74 5.35 8.61
C ILE A 53 7.92 6.58 8.98
N LEU A 54 7.75 7.54 8.06
CA LEU A 54 6.94 8.74 8.31
C LEU A 54 5.52 8.39 8.72
N ARG A 55 4.95 7.35 8.11
CA ARG A 55 3.60 6.88 8.45
C ARG A 55 3.53 6.25 9.83
N PHE A 56 4.51 5.43 10.20
CA PHE A 56 4.60 4.83 11.52
C PHE A 56 4.90 5.86 12.61
N GLU A 57 5.70 6.89 12.32
CA GLU A 57 5.90 8.03 13.23
C GLU A 57 4.60 8.82 13.42
N ALA A 58 3.85 9.05 12.34
CA ALA A 58 2.53 9.68 12.45
C ALA A 58 1.57 8.83 13.29
N LEU A 59 1.57 7.50 13.11
CA LEU A 59 0.81 6.56 13.94
C LEU A 59 1.23 6.66 15.42
N LYS A 60 2.54 6.58 15.71
CA LYS A 60 3.13 6.69 17.04
C LYS A 60 2.65 7.94 17.77
N ASN A 61 2.63 9.08 17.07
CA ASN A 61 2.14 10.36 17.59
C ASN A 61 0.62 10.42 17.83
N THR A 62 -0.15 9.46 17.31
CA THR A 62 -1.60 9.35 17.55
C THR A 62 -1.99 8.38 18.66
N LEU A 63 -1.09 7.47 19.06
CA LEU A 63 -1.31 6.52 20.18
C LEU A 63 -1.77 7.20 21.48
N PRO A 64 -1.26 8.39 21.90
CA PRO A 64 -1.75 9.04 23.12
C PRO A 64 -3.19 9.57 23.01
N LYS A 65 -3.67 9.80 21.78
CA LYS A 65 -4.96 10.45 21.51
C LYS A 65 -6.07 9.45 21.24
N LYS A 66 -5.70 8.20 20.95
CA LYS A 66 -6.60 7.14 20.53
C LYS A 66 -6.18 5.84 21.19
N ASP A 67 -7.13 5.15 21.82
CA ASP A 67 -6.93 3.78 22.33
C ASP A 67 -6.84 2.78 21.18
N ILE A 68 -5.71 2.81 20.46
CA ILE A 68 -5.40 1.94 19.32
C ILE A 68 -4.89 0.62 19.86
N GLN A 69 -5.61 -0.46 19.57
CA GLN A 69 -5.27 -1.79 20.06
C GLN A 69 -4.63 -2.66 19.00
N SER A 70 -4.99 -2.43 17.73
CA SER A 70 -4.37 -3.12 16.61
C SER A 70 -4.19 -2.25 15.40
N VAL A 71 -3.15 -2.55 14.64
CA VAL A 71 -2.75 -1.88 13.41
C VAL A 71 -2.54 -2.94 12.34
N GLY A 72 -3.35 -2.89 11.30
CA GLY A 72 -3.16 -3.67 10.07
C GLY A 72 -2.50 -2.81 9.00
N VAL A 73 -1.45 -3.30 8.37
CA VAL A 73 -0.83 -2.67 7.19
C VAL A 73 -1.18 -3.49 5.97
N ILE A 74 -1.76 -2.87 4.94
CA ILE A 74 -2.18 -3.55 3.71
C ILE A 74 -1.39 -2.96 2.54
N LEU A 75 -0.57 -3.81 1.91
CA LEU A 75 0.32 -3.43 0.81
C LEU A 75 0.10 -4.33 -0.39
N ASP A 76 0.49 -3.86 -1.57
CA ASP A 76 0.52 -4.67 -2.78
C ASP A 76 1.69 -5.65 -2.76
N HIS A 77 1.41 -6.90 -3.13
CA HIS A 77 2.42 -7.95 -3.15
C HIS A 77 3.34 -7.80 -4.36
N ASP A 78 2.79 -7.65 -5.58
CA ASP A 78 3.55 -7.48 -6.83
C ASP A 78 4.73 -8.45 -7.05
N GLY A 79 4.62 -9.70 -6.56
CA GLY A 79 5.73 -10.66 -6.58
C GLY A 79 6.93 -10.31 -5.66
N LYS A 80 6.84 -9.25 -4.86
CA LYS A 80 7.91 -8.70 -4.00
C LYS A 80 7.74 -9.02 -2.52
N LYS A 81 7.08 -10.13 -2.15
CA LYS A 81 6.77 -10.53 -0.76
C LYS A 81 7.90 -10.26 0.22
N LYS A 82 9.08 -10.80 -0.07
CA LYS A 82 10.26 -10.71 0.80
C LYS A 82 10.70 -9.25 1.00
N GLU A 83 10.74 -8.48 -0.08
CA GLU A 83 11.09 -7.05 -0.04
C GLU A 83 10.06 -6.25 0.77
N ARG A 84 8.76 -6.52 0.60
CA ARG A 84 7.68 -5.85 1.34
C ARG A 84 7.73 -6.15 2.84
N ILE A 85 7.91 -7.41 3.21
CA ILE A 85 8.04 -7.83 4.62
C ILE A 85 9.30 -7.21 5.23
N GLN A 86 10.43 -7.22 4.52
CA GLN A 86 11.66 -6.61 5.00
C GLN A 86 11.50 -5.11 5.21
N LEU A 87 10.86 -4.39 4.27
CA LEU A 87 10.58 -2.96 4.37
C LEU A 87 9.74 -2.64 5.61
N ILE A 88 8.73 -3.45 5.93
CA ILE A 88 7.92 -3.30 7.15
C ILE A 88 8.75 -3.53 8.40
N ASN A 89 9.52 -4.62 8.46
CA ASN A 89 10.35 -4.94 9.61
C ASN A 89 11.42 -3.86 9.86
N ASP A 90 12.01 -3.31 8.81
CA ASP A 90 12.94 -2.20 8.90
C ASP A 90 12.27 -0.95 9.49
N ALA A 91 11.06 -0.61 9.02
CA ALA A 91 10.31 0.52 9.56
C ALA A 91 9.89 0.30 11.03
N ILE A 92 9.49 -0.93 11.41
CA ILE A 92 9.14 -1.29 12.79
C ILE A 92 10.35 -1.06 13.70
N ARG A 93 11.51 -1.60 13.32
CA ARG A 93 12.75 -1.47 14.08
C ARG A 93 13.14 0.00 14.25
N ILE A 94 13.06 0.79 13.19
CA ILE A 94 13.46 2.21 13.21
C ILE A 94 12.52 3.05 14.10
N VAL A 95 11.21 2.87 13.99
CA VAL A 95 10.23 3.76 14.64
C VAL A 95 9.88 3.32 16.06
N PHE A 96 9.78 2.01 16.28
CA PHE A 96 9.32 1.44 17.55
C PHE A 96 10.44 0.83 18.40
N ASP A 97 11.69 0.80 17.90
CA ASP A 97 12.84 0.19 18.61
C ASP A 97 12.53 -1.26 19.05
N SER A 98 11.81 -1.99 18.19
CA SER A 98 11.35 -3.36 18.46
C SER A 98 12.20 -4.38 17.74
N ASN A 99 12.51 -5.49 18.44
CA ASN A 99 13.16 -6.67 17.87
C ASN A 99 12.15 -7.71 17.35
N GLN A 100 10.85 -7.45 17.49
CA GLN A 100 9.80 -8.29 16.91
C GLN A 100 9.76 -8.07 15.40
N PHE A 101 9.57 -9.14 14.64
CA PHE A 101 9.49 -9.09 13.20
C PHE A 101 8.36 -9.96 12.67
N ILE A 102 7.82 -9.56 11.53
CA ILE A 102 6.86 -10.34 10.76
C ILE A 102 7.65 -11.26 9.83
N GLU A 103 7.38 -12.56 9.89
CA GLU A 103 7.93 -13.57 8.97
C GLU A 103 7.04 -13.74 7.74
N ASP A 104 5.72 -13.69 7.94
CA ASP A 104 4.74 -13.86 6.87
C ASP A 104 3.53 -12.93 7.03
N THR A 105 2.82 -12.71 5.92
CA THR A 105 1.57 -12.00 5.87
C THR A 105 0.53 -12.63 6.80
N SER A 106 -0.34 -11.80 7.38
CA SER A 106 -1.36 -12.14 8.37
C SER A 106 -0.83 -12.66 9.71
N GLN A 107 0.49 -12.63 9.94
CA GLN A 107 1.05 -12.85 11.27
C GLN A 107 0.78 -11.63 12.16
N PHE A 108 0.48 -11.88 13.43
CA PHE A 108 0.29 -10.86 14.45
C PHE A 108 1.51 -10.82 15.37
N ILE A 109 2.02 -9.63 15.63
CA ILE A 109 3.12 -9.38 16.58
C ILE A 109 2.73 -8.30 17.58
N ASN A 110 3.26 -8.37 18.79
CA ASN A 110 3.07 -7.34 19.81
C ASN A 110 4.16 -6.27 19.68
N ILE A 111 3.76 -5.01 19.63
CA ILE A 111 4.66 -3.85 19.53
C ILE A 111 4.44 -2.95 20.74
N SER A 112 5.54 -2.48 21.32
CA SER A 112 5.56 -1.45 22.35
C SER A 112 6.19 -0.19 21.77
N ALA A 113 5.44 0.90 21.70
CA ALA A 113 5.94 2.19 21.23
C ALA A 113 6.17 3.14 22.41
N ARG A 114 7.39 3.67 22.52
CA ARG A 114 7.73 4.68 23.54
C ARG A 114 7.51 6.09 23.00
N LEU A 115 6.79 6.92 23.73
CA LEU A 115 6.63 8.35 23.45
C LEU A 115 6.76 9.15 24.74
N GLY A 116 7.89 9.84 24.91
CA GLY A 116 8.26 10.46 26.19
C GLY A 116 8.47 9.39 27.26
N SER A 117 7.84 9.55 28.42
CA SER A 117 7.86 8.58 29.52
C SER A 117 6.81 7.46 29.40
N ASN A 118 5.94 7.53 28.40
CA ASN A 118 4.82 6.60 28.25
C ASN A 118 5.15 5.50 27.23
N THR A 119 4.66 4.30 27.51
CA THR A 119 4.73 3.15 26.59
C THR A 119 3.32 2.76 26.18
N TYR A 120 3.12 2.50 24.89
CA TYR A 120 1.84 2.11 24.32
C TYR A 120 2.00 0.76 23.62
N ASP A 121 1.23 -0.22 24.06
CA ASP A 121 1.26 -1.57 23.52
C ASP A 121 0.11 -1.79 22.54
N PHE A 122 0.40 -2.39 21.39
CA PHE A 122 -0.60 -2.72 20.38
C PHE A 122 -0.15 -3.92 19.53
N ILE A 123 -1.11 -4.53 18.85
CA ILE A 123 -0.86 -5.62 17.92
C ILE A 123 -0.64 -5.06 16.51
N LEU A 124 0.40 -5.50 15.82
CA LEU A 124 0.67 -5.15 14.43
C LEU A 124 0.58 -6.41 13.55
N SER A 125 -0.06 -6.27 12.38
CA SER A 125 -0.07 -7.29 11.33
C SER A 125 0.05 -6.66 9.94
N CYS A 126 0.50 -7.44 8.95
CA CYS A 126 0.59 -7.03 7.56
C CYS A 126 -0.15 -7.99 6.63
N PHE A 127 -1.00 -7.47 5.74
CA PHE A 127 -1.57 -8.22 4.64
C PHE A 127 -0.98 -7.76 3.29
N LEU A 128 -0.44 -8.71 2.52
CA LEU A 128 0.02 -8.44 1.16
C LEU A 128 -1.05 -8.87 0.15
N VAL A 129 -1.71 -7.90 -0.47
CA VAL A 129 -2.77 -8.12 -1.46
C VAL A 129 -2.18 -8.83 -2.66
N ASN A 130 -2.77 -9.97 -3.03
CA ASN A 130 -2.32 -10.77 -4.16
C ASN A 130 -3.43 -11.66 -4.72
N VAL A 131 -3.25 -12.09 -5.97
CA VAL A 131 -3.90 -13.26 -6.57
C VAL A 131 -2.78 -14.22 -6.96
N GLN A 132 -2.75 -15.40 -6.33
CA GLN A 132 -1.71 -16.42 -6.57
C GLN A 132 -0.26 -15.89 -6.40
N GLY A 133 -0.03 -15.01 -5.42
CA GLY A 133 1.29 -14.44 -5.15
C GLY A 133 1.71 -13.28 -6.07
N TYR A 134 0.82 -12.81 -6.95
CA TYR A 134 1.08 -11.68 -7.85
C TYR A 134 -0.05 -10.66 -7.86
N GLY A 135 0.27 -9.44 -8.29
CA GLY A 135 -0.67 -8.36 -8.51
C GLY A 135 -1.02 -7.53 -7.27
N GLU A 136 -2.02 -6.69 -7.48
CA GLU A 136 -2.49 -5.61 -6.61
C GLU A 136 -4.02 -5.74 -6.42
N LEU A 137 -4.64 -4.79 -5.71
CA LEU A 137 -6.09 -4.76 -5.53
C LEU A 137 -6.88 -4.86 -6.85
N GLU A 138 -6.49 -4.14 -7.91
CA GLU A 138 -7.18 -4.19 -9.20
C GLU A 138 -7.23 -5.60 -9.79
N THR A 139 -6.15 -6.38 -9.61
CA THR A 139 -6.07 -7.77 -10.08
C THR A 139 -7.11 -8.62 -9.34
N LEU A 140 -7.17 -8.50 -8.02
CA LEU A 140 -8.18 -9.19 -7.21
C LEU A 140 -9.60 -8.84 -7.66
N LEU A 141 -9.89 -7.54 -7.82
CA LEU A 141 -11.22 -7.07 -8.24
C LEU A 141 -11.63 -7.61 -9.62
N LYS A 142 -10.69 -7.71 -10.56
CA LYS A 142 -10.94 -8.31 -11.88
C LYS A 142 -11.18 -9.80 -11.79
N THR A 143 -10.45 -10.52 -10.93
CA THR A 143 -10.61 -11.96 -10.75
C THR A 143 -11.96 -12.31 -10.13
N ILE A 144 -12.45 -11.51 -9.19
CA ILE A 144 -13.72 -11.78 -8.49
C ILE A 144 -14.94 -11.15 -9.17
N LYS A 145 -14.78 -10.43 -10.28
CA LYS A 145 -15.91 -9.76 -10.95
C LYS A 145 -16.91 -10.80 -11.44
N THR A 146 -18.16 -10.70 -11.00
CA THR A 146 -19.26 -11.58 -11.44
C THR A 146 -20.11 -10.97 -12.56
N LYS A 147 -19.91 -9.68 -12.86
CA LYS A 147 -20.61 -8.95 -13.91
C LYS A 147 -19.60 -8.24 -14.83
N PRO A 148 -19.95 -8.00 -16.11
CA PRO A 148 -19.16 -7.17 -17.01
C PRO A 148 -18.94 -5.78 -16.42
N SER A 149 -17.78 -5.19 -16.69
CA SER A 149 -17.43 -3.84 -16.22
C SER A 149 -16.82 -3.06 -17.37
N ILE A 150 -17.68 -2.57 -18.26
CA ILE A 150 -17.31 -1.93 -19.54
C ILE A 150 -16.25 -0.85 -19.33
N TYR A 151 -16.40 0.01 -18.31
CA TYR A 151 -15.42 1.06 -18.03
C TYR A 151 -14.04 0.53 -17.66
N ALA A 152 -13.97 -0.52 -16.83
CA ALA A 152 -12.71 -1.16 -16.46
C ALA A 152 -12.07 -1.90 -17.64
N ASP A 153 -12.90 -2.52 -18.48
CA ASP A 153 -12.46 -3.21 -19.69
C ASP A 153 -11.90 -2.20 -20.72
N CYS A 154 -12.57 -1.06 -20.95
CA CYS A 154 -12.07 0.02 -21.79
C CYS A 154 -10.74 0.61 -21.28
N LEU A 155 -10.63 0.87 -19.98
CA LEU A 155 -9.40 1.40 -19.38
C LEU A 155 -8.23 0.42 -19.57
N TYR A 156 -8.50 -0.88 -19.46
CA TYR A 156 -7.49 -1.91 -19.67
C TYR A 156 -7.03 -2.01 -21.12
N GLU A 157 -7.95 -1.97 -22.07
CA GLU A 157 -7.61 -1.92 -23.50
C GLU A 157 -6.82 -0.65 -23.85
N TRP A 158 -7.14 0.48 -23.25
CA TRP A 158 -6.35 1.71 -23.37
C TRP A 158 -4.93 1.55 -22.80
N LYS A 159 -4.79 0.97 -21.60
CA LYS A 159 -3.48 0.69 -20.97
C LYS A 159 -2.64 -0.27 -21.83
N LYS A 160 -3.24 -1.29 -22.43
CA LYS A 160 -2.58 -2.18 -23.40
C LYS A 160 -2.12 -1.42 -24.65
N CYS A 161 -2.99 -0.60 -25.23
CA CYS A 161 -2.70 0.22 -26.40
C CYS A 161 -1.45 1.09 -26.17
N ILE A 162 -1.41 1.82 -25.05
CA ILE A 162 -0.26 2.65 -24.67
C ILE A 162 1.01 1.82 -24.51
N LYS A 163 0.96 0.69 -23.78
CA LYS A 163 2.14 -0.17 -23.59
C LYS A 163 2.68 -0.69 -24.92
N ASN A 164 1.81 -1.08 -25.85
CA ASN A 164 2.21 -1.53 -27.18
C ASN A 164 2.85 -0.39 -27.99
N HIS A 165 2.28 0.81 -27.91
CA HIS A 165 2.85 2.00 -28.55
C HIS A 165 4.26 2.30 -28.01
N ILE A 166 4.44 2.36 -26.69
CA ILE A 166 5.75 2.61 -26.05
C ILE A 166 6.77 1.55 -26.47
N LYS A 167 6.40 0.26 -26.47
CA LYS A 167 7.29 -0.82 -26.94
C LYS A 167 7.67 -0.64 -28.42
N SER A 168 6.72 -0.24 -29.26
CA SER A 168 6.98 -0.01 -30.69
C SER A 168 7.90 1.19 -30.96
N VAL A 169 7.89 2.19 -30.08
CA VAL A 169 8.74 3.39 -30.15
C VAL A 169 10.11 3.15 -29.53
N ALA A 170 10.21 2.39 -28.43
CA ALA A 170 11.48 2.03 -27.79
C ALA A 170 12.39 1.16 -28.66
N GLY A 171 11.84 0.45 -29.65
CA GLY A 171 12.58 -0.28 -30.68
C GLY A 171 13.05 0.58 -31.87
N ARG A 172 12.64 1.84 -31.97
CA ARG A 172 13.08 2.78 -33.02
C ARG A 172 14.20 3.64 -32.46
N LYS A 173 15.39 3.61 -33.08
CA LYS A 173 16.44 4.63 -32.83
C LYS A 173 15.78 6.01 -32.90
N PRO A 174 16.14 6.96 -32.03
CA PRO A 174 15.58 8.31 -32.10
C PRO A 174 15.83 8.82 -33.53
N ALA A 175 14.73 9.10 -34.25
CA ALA A 175 14.83 9.75 -35.54
C ALA A 175 15.57 11.05 -35.28
N LYS A 176 16.74 11.22 -35.92
CA LYS A 176 17.38 12.53 -36.00
C LYS A 176 16.31 13.49 -36.51
N ILE A 177 15.89 14.41 -35.65
CA ILE A 177 15.18 15.60 -36.10
C ILE A 177 16.23 16.34 -36.94
N LEU A 178 16.19 16.09 -38.25
CA LEU A 178 16.84 16.97 -39.20
C LEU A 178 16.10 18.29 -39.08
N SER A 179 16.73 19.26 -38.43
CA SER A 179 16.37 20.66 -38.60
C SER A 179 16.50 20.97 -40.08
N GLU A 180 15.38 20.97 -40.80
CA GLU A 180 15.32 21.61 -42.10
C GLU A 180 15.45 23.11 -41.85
N LYS A 181 16.64 23.62 -42.14
CA LYS A 181 16.84 25.01 -42.53
C LYS A 181 15.96 25.25 -43.75
N VAL A 182 14.99 26.15 -43.64
CA VAL A 182 14.82 27.34 -44.50
C VAL A 182 14.21 28.44 -43.64
#